data_AF-W1YL97-F1
#
_entry.id   AF-W1YL97-F1
#
_cell.length_a   1.000
_cell.length_b   1.000
_cell.length_c   1.000
_cell.angle_alpha   90.00
_cell.angle_beta   90.00
_cell.angle_gamma   90.00
#
_symmetry.space_group_name_H-M   'P 1'
#
loop_
_entity.id
_entity.type
_entity.pdbx_description
1 polymer ?
#
loop_
_entity_poly.entity_id
_entity_poly.type
_entity_poly.pdbx_seq_one_letter_code
_entity_poly.pdbx_strand_id
1 'polypeptide(L)'
;TMYIVPHDKPDAKTKYRVVGIERDGVVIMLDTNYSNDVAQHLIENKCISGWEEWRVVRREYTVKLHGTSSRFDLLLTNDKGDEFLLEVK
;
A
#
# COMPACT_ATOMS: atom_id res chain seq x y z
N THR A 1 1.14 11.13 -21.84
CA THR A 1 0.48 12.03 -20.86
C THR A 1 1.01 11.73 -19.46
N MET A 2 1.09 12.71 -18.55
CA MET A 2 1.39 12.46 -17.14
C MET A 2 0.17 12.79 -16.29
N TYR A 3 -0.11 11.95 -15.30
CA TYR A 3 -1.17 12.18 -14.31
C TYR A 3 -0.53 12.67 -13.03
N ILE A 4 -1.01 13.80 -12.52
CA ILE A 4 -0.50 14.45 -11.32
C ILE A 4 -1.63 14.72 -10.33
N VAL A 5 -1.29 14.69 -9.04
CA VAL A 5 -2.17 15.09 -7.94
C VAL A 5 -1.49 16.19 -7.11
N PRO A 6 -2.25 17.07 -6.44
CA PRO A 6 -1.69 18.00 -5.45
C PRO A 6 -0.87 17.25 -4.39
N HIS A 7 0.20 17.86 -3.91
CA HIS A 7 0.96 17.31 -2.82
C HIS A 7 0.25 17.58 -1.49
N ASP A 8 0.04 16.56 -0.66
CA ASP A 8 -0.79 16.68 0.55
C ASP A 8 -0.09 17.44 1.70
N LYS A 9 1.25 17.44 1.68
CA LYS A 9 2.09 18.18 2.64
C LYS A 9 2.25 19.65 2.20
N PRO A 10 1.83 20.64 3.01
CA PRO A 10 1.96 22.06 2.68
C PRO A 10 3.42 22.50 2.45
N ASP A 11 4.36 21.90 3.18
CA ASP A 11 5.79 22.23 3.12
C ASP A 11 6.58 21.34 2.15
N ALA A 12 5.89 20.62 1.25
CA ALA A 12 6.56 19.80 0.26
C ALA A 12 7.40 20.65 -0.70
N LYS A 13 8.57 20.13 -1.07
CA LYS A 13 9.44 20.76 -2.07
C LYS A 13 8.76 20.91 -3.43
N THR A 14 7.78 20.06 -3.74
CA THR A 14 6.98 20.11 -4.96
C THR A 14 5.49 20.27 -4.62
N LYS A 15 4.79 21.09 -5.41
CA LYS A 15 3.33 21.32 -5.24
C LYS A 15 2.47 20.14 -5.71
N TYR A 16 3.03 19.27 -6.54
CA TYR A 16 2.34 18.14 -7.15
C TYR A 16 3.20 16.88 -7.09
N ARG A 17 2.54 15.73 -7.16
CA ARG A 17 3.15 14.40 -7.27
C ARG A 17 2.71 13.77 -8.59
N VAL A 18 3.64 13.10 -9.27
CA VAL A 18 3.31 12.28 -10.44
C VAL A 18 2.81 10.93 -9.94
N VAL A 19 1.61 10.53 -10.35
CA VAL A 19 0.98 9.27 -9.91
C VAL A 19 0.87 8.23 -11.01
N GLY A 20 0.99 8.66 -12.27
CA GLY A 20 0.98 7.74 -13.39
C GLY A 20 1.42 8.40 -14.68
N ILE A 21 1.69 7.55 -15.66
CA ILE A 21 2.00 7.96 -17.03
C ILE A 21 1.13 7.18 -18.00
N GLU A 22 0.77 7.81 -19.11
CA GLU A 22 0.14 7.13 -20.23
C GLU A 22 1.22 6.76 -21.25
N ARG A 23 1.25 5.47 -21.61
CA ARG A 23 2.12 4.93 -22.65
C ARG A 23 1.29 3.98 -23.52
N ASP A 24 1.32 4.20 -24.83
CA ASP A 24 0.63 3.36 -25.81
C ASP A 24 -0.88 3.17 -25.51
N GLY A 25 -1.54 4.24 -25.02
CA GLY A 25 -2.95 4.24 -24.64
C GLY A 25 -3.26 3.56 -23.29
N VAL A 26 -2.24 3.10 -22.56
CA VAL A 26 -2.37 2.45 -21.26
C VAL A 26 -1.87 3.37 -20.16
N VAL A 27 -2.66 3.51 -19.09
CA VAL A 27 -2.24 4.22 -17.88
C VAL A 27 -1.42 3.26 -17.00
N ILE A 28 -0.19 3.64 -16.72
CA ILE A 28 0.73 2.95 -15.82
C ILE A 28 0.80 3.75 -14.52
N MET A 29 0.33 3.15 -13.42
CA MET A 29 0.43 3.74 -12.09
C MET A 29 1.87 3.67 -11.58
N LEU A 30 2.40 4.80 -11.10
CA LEU A 30 3.76 4.95 -10.59
C LEU A 30 3.82 5.21 -9.08
N ASP A 31 2.69 5.53 -8.44
CA ASP A 31 2.64 5.84 -7.00
C ASP A 31 2.52 4.56 -6.16
N THR A 32 3.65 4.10 -5.62
CA THR A 32 3.69 2.90 -4.77
C THR A 32 2.95 3.09 -3.44
N ASN A 33 2.82 4.32 -2.92
CA ASN A 33 2.01 4.53 -1.71
C ASN A 33 0.53 4.28 -2.00
N TYR A 34 0.10 4.63 -3.21
CA TYR A 34 -1.27 4.37 -3.65
C TYR A 34 -1.54 2.86 -3.78
N SER A 35 -0.55 2.07 -4.19
CA SER A 35 -0.68 0.60 -4.20
C SER A 35 -0.98 0.03 -2.79
N ASN A 36 -0.34 0.58 -1.74
CA ASN A 36 -0.62 0.15 -0.36
C ASN A 36 -2.04 0.52 0.08
N ASP A 37 -2.52 1.71 -0.31
CA ASP A 37 -3.90 2.15 -0.04
C ASP A 37 -4.92 1.24 -0.74
N VAL A 38 -4.67 0.90 -2.00
CA VAL A 38 -5.51 -0.01 -2.78
C VAL A 38 -5.51 -1.41 -2.15
N ALA A 39 -4.33 -1.93 -1.77
CA ALA A 39 -4.24 -3.23 -1.12
C ALA A 39 -5.05 -3.28 0.18
N GLN A 40 -4.91 -2.29 1.06
CA GLN A 40 -5.72 -2.17 2.26
C GLN A 40 -7.22 -2.14 1.92
N HIS A 41 -7.61 -1.30 0.97
CA HIS A 41 -9.02 -1.17 0.58
C HIS A 41 -9.60 -2.51 0.08
N LEU A 42 -8.87 -3.23 -0.78
CA LEU A 42 -9.32 -4.51 -1.31
C LEU A 42 -9.40 -5.60 -0.23
N ILE A 43 -8.47 -5.62 0.73
CA ILE A 43 -8.49 -6.56 1.87
C ILE A 43 -9.67 -6.25 2.79
N GLU A 44 -9.83 -5.00 3.20
CA GLU A 44 -10.90 -4.58 4.13
C GLU A 44 -12.29 -4.78 3.53
N ASN A 45 -12.45 -4.55 2.23
CA ASN A 45 -13.71 -4.72 1.50
C ASN A 45 -13.89 -6.11 0.87
N LYS A 46 -13.00 -7.07 1.20
CA LYS A 46 -13.13 -8.49 0.78
C LYS A 46 -13.19 -8.67 -0.73
N CYS A 47 -12.44 -7.85 -1.46
CA CYS A 47 -12.36 -7.87 -2.92
C CYS A 47 -11.29 -8.83 -3.45
N ILE A 48 -10.49 -9.46 -2.59
CA ILE A 48 -9.47 -10.45 -2.96
C ILE A 48 -10.00 -11.84 -2.61
N SER A 49 -10.23 -12.67 -3.63
CA SER A 49 -10.73 -14.03 -3.43
C SER A 49 -9.73 -14.87 -2.63
N GLY A 50 -10.22 -15.58 -1.62
CA GLY A 50 -9.41 -16.41 -0.71
C GLY A 50 -8.77 -15.62 0.44
N TRP A 51 -9.05 -14.32 0.55
CA TRP A 51 -8.53 -13.44 1.60
C TRP A 51 -9.61 -12.89 2.52
N GLU A 52 -10.82 -13.45 2.44
CA GLU A 52 -12.00 -12.92 3.10
C GLU A 52 -11.87 -12.92 4.64
N GLU A 53 -11.04 -13.78 5.22
CA GLU A 53 -10.81 -13.83 6.67
C GLU A 53 -9.83 -12.76 7.18
N TRP A 54 -9.04 -12.14 6.30
CA TRP A 54 -7.98 -11.21 6.70
C TRP A 54 -8.47 -9.78 6.86
N ARG A 55 -7.92 -9.08 7.85
CA ARG A 55 -8.14 -7.65 8.10
C ARG A 55 -6.82 -6.97 8.43
N VAL A 56 -6.69 -5.70 8.03
CA VAL A 56 -5.50 -4.91 8.32
C VAL A 56 -5.49 -4.52 9.80
N VAL A 57 -4.38 -4.81 10.47
CA VAL A 57 -4.13 -4.40 11.86
C VAL A 57 -3.32 -3.10 11.87
N ARG A 58 -2.26 -3.05 11.05
CA ARG A 58 -1.31 -1.95 11.08
C ARG A 58 -0.62 -1.78 9.73
N ARG A 59 -0.34 -0.53 9.38
CA ARG A 59 0.48 -0.14 8.23
C ARG A 59 1.93 0.11 8.66
N GLU A 60 2.86 -0.04 7.72
CA GLU A 60 4.29 0.27 7.89
C GLU A 60 4.87 -0.42 9.14
N TYR A 61 4.53 -1.69 9.32
CA TYR A 61 4.82 -2.44 10.54
C TYR A 61 6.29 -2.85 10.58
N THR A 62 6.99 -2.38 11.60
CA THR A 62 8.42 -2.65 11.79
C THR A 62 8.61 -3.83 12.73
N VAL A 63 9.29 -4.88 12.24
CA VAL A 63 9.69 -6.05 13.01
C VAL A 63 11.21 -6.06 13.21
N LYS A 64 11.66 -6.55 14.36
CA LYS A 64 13.08 -6.82 14.60
C LYS A 64 13.36 -8.28 14.29
N LEU A 65 14.15 -8.54 13.26
CA LEU A 65 14.57 -9.87 12.82
C LEU A 65 16.09 -9.93 12.84
N HIS A 66 16.68 -10.93 13.50
CA HIS A 66 18.14 -11.13 13.55
C HIS A 66 18.96 -9.87 13.92
N GLY A 67 18.43 -9.03 14.82
CA GLY A 67 19.10 -7.80 15.25
C GLY A 67 18.96 -6.60 14.28
N THR A 68 18.29 -6.77 13.15
CA THR A 68 17.96 -5.68 12.21
C THR A 68 16.47 -5.39 12.19
N SER A 69 16.08 -4.16 11.83
CA SER A 69 14.68 -3.78 11.66
C SER A 69 14.27 -3.87 10.20
N SER A 70 13.24 -4.68 9.91
CA SER A 70 12.57 -4.68 8.61
C SER A 70 11.19 -4.04 8.75
N ARG A 71 10.75 -3.33 7.72
CA ARG A 71 9.43 -2.67 7.68
C ARG A 71 8.63 -3.29 6.56
N PHE A 72 7.49 -3.88 6.91
CA PHE A 72 6.50 -4.42 5.99
C PHE A 72 5.37 -3.42 5.77
N ASP A 73 4.77 -3.45 4.58
CA ASP A 73 3.69 -2.52 4.22
C ASP A 73 2.47 -2.70 5.12
N LEU A 74 2.04 -3.95 5.37
CA LEU A 74 0.85 -4.27 6.16
C LEU A 74 1.09 -5.45 7.11
N LEU A 75 0.50 -5.37 8.31
CA LEU A 75 0.28 -6.50 9.21
C LEU A 75 -1.21 -6.85 9.19
N LEU A 76 -1.53 -8.10 8.89
CA LEU A 76 -2.89 -8.62 8.86
C LEU A 76 -3.15 -9.58 10.01
N THR A 77 -4.44 -9.75 10.35
CA THR A 77 -4.90 -10.80 11.25
C THR A 77 -6.23 -11.40 10.77
N ASN A 78 -6.62 -12.54 11.35
CA ASN A 78 -7.90 -13.20 11.10
C ASN A 78 -8.62 -13.54 12.42
N ASP A 79 -9.79 -14.16 12.36
CA ASP A 79 -10.57 -14.53 13.56
C ASP A 79 -9.97 -15.70 14.34
N LYS A 80 -9.00 -16.41 13.77
CA LYS A 80 -8.26 -17.51 14.42
C LYS A 80 -7.08 -16.99 15.25
N GLY A 81 -6.76 -15.70 15.13
CA GLY A 81 -5.62 -15.07 15.80
C GLY A 81 -4.30 -15.24 15.04
N ASP A 82 -4.33 -15.68 13.79
CA ASP A 82 -3.13 -15.74 12.97
C ASP A 82 -2.68 -14.32 12.59
N GLU A 83 -1.37 -14.15 12.42
CA GLU A 83 -0.76 -12.92 11.93
C GLU A 83 -0.06 -13.16 10.58
N PHE A 84 -0.16 -12.19 9.68
CA PHE A 84 0.47 -12.27 8.37
C PHE A 84 1.13 -10.93 8.01
N LEU A 85 2.46 -10.97 7.78
CA LEU A 85 3.24 -9.84 7.29
C LEU A 85 3.16 -9.79 5.78
N LEU A 86 2.67 -8.68 5.24
CA LEU A 86 2.44 -8.48 3.82
C LEU A 86 3.31 -7.35 3.27
N GLU A 87 3.99 -7.65 2.18
CA GLU A 87 4.70 -6.70 1.32
C GLU A 87 3.91 -6.55 0.01
N VAL A 88 3.62 -5.31 -0.40
CA VAL A 88 2.89 -4.95 -1.62
C VAL A 88 3.92 -4.54 -2.68
N LYS A 89 3.69 -4.96 -3.94
CA LYS A 89 4.58 -4.69 -5.09
C LYS A 89 3.78 -4.31 -6.32
#